data_AF-A0A090W1Z0-F1
#
_entry.id   AF-A0A090W1Z0-F1
#
_cell.length_a   1.000
_cell.length_b   1.000
_cell.length_c   1.000
_cell.angle_alpha   90.00
_cell.angle_beta   90.00
_cell.angle_gamma   90.00
#
_symmetry.space_group_name_H-M   'P 1'
#
loop_
_entity.id
_entity.type
_entity.pdbx_description
1 polymer ?
#
loop_
_entity_poly.entity_id
_entity_poly.type
_entity_poly.pdbx_seq_one_letter_code
_entity_poly.pdbx_strand_id
1 'polypeptide(L)' 'MAGNSFGRLFNLTTYGESHGPALGGVIDGCPSGITLDLDEIQNELNRRKPGNLPL' A
#
# COMPACT_ATOMS: atom_id res chain seq x y z
N MET A 1 -13.51 -13.48 -3.98
CA MET A 1 -14.02 -12.13 -3.64
C MET A 1 -13.77 -11.23 -4.83
N ALA A 2 -14.82 -10.69 -5.46
CA ALA A 2 -14.69 -9.83 -6.64
C ALA A 2 -14.69 -8.36 -6.18
N GLY A 3 -13.55 -7.68 -6.32
CA GLY A 3 -13.40 -6.28 -5.91
C GLY A 3 -12.05 -5.96 -5.26
N ASN A 4 -10.95 -6.48 -5.79
CA ASN A 4 -9.61 -6.20 -5.29
C ASN A 4 -8.88 -5.09 -6.07
N SER A 5 -9.53 -4.47 -7.05
CA SER A 5 -8.99 -3.36 -7.84
C SER A 5 -9.78 -2.08 -7.59
N PHE A 6 -9.07 -0.97 -7.40
CA PHE A 6 -9.62 0.36 -7.19
C PHE A 6 -8.89 1.40 -8.06
N GLY A 7 -9.64 2.12 -8.90
CA GLY A 7 -9.11 3.15 -9.79
C GLY A 7 -9.40 2.88 -11.28
N ARG A 8 -8.94 3.78 -12.16
CA ARG A 8 -9.12 3.65 -13.62
C ARG A 8 -7.85 3.96 -14.40
N LEU A 9 -7.30 5.17 -14.23
CA LEU A 9 -6.02 5.56 -14.84
C LEU A 9 -4.86 5.24 -13.90
N PHE A 10 -4.98 5.66 -12.65
CA PHE A 10 -4.14 5.19 -11.54
C PHE A 10 -4.94 4.10 -10.80
N ASN A 11 -4.51 2.86 -10.91
CA ASN A 11 -5.25 1.69 -10.41
C ASN A 11 -4.43 0.91 -9.40
N LEU A 12 -5.04 0.58 -8.25
CA LEU A 12 -4.45 -0.26 -7.20
C LEU A 12 -5.17 -1.60 -7.19
N THR A 13 -4.42 -2.69 -7.37
CA THR A 13 -4.93 -4.05 -7.19
C THR A 13 -4.26 -4.70 -5.98
N THR A 14 -5.01 -5.16 -4.99
CA THR A 14 -4.47 -5.81 -3.79
C THR A 14 -4.61 -7.32 -3.82
N TYR A 15 -3.77 -8.01 -3.05
CA TYR A 15 -3.79 -9.46 -2.88
C TYR A 15 -3.17 -9.87 -1.55
N GLY A 16 -3.38 -11.13 -1.18
CA GLY A 16 -2.93 -11.70 0.08
C GLY A 16 -4.05 -11.80 1.11
N GLU A 17 -3.81 -12.60 2.14
CA GLU A 17 -4.75 -12.92 3.20
C GLU A 17 -4.11 -12.62 4.56
N SER A 18 -4.92 -12.32 5.57
CA SER A 18 -4.43 -11.96 6.91
C SER A 18 -3.55 -13.04 7.57
N HIS A 19 -3.77 -14.32 7.23
CA HIS A 19 -2.97 -15.46 7.71
C HIS A 19 -2.01 -16.01 6.64
N GLY A 20 -1.90 -15.34 5.49
CA GLY A 20 -0.97 -15.71 4.44
C GLY A 20 0.47 -15.33 4.80
N PRO A 21 1.45 -15.80 4.00
CA PRO A 21 2.86 -15.47 4.22
C PRO A 21 3.15 -13.97 4.01
N ALA A 22 2.32 -13.27 3.23
CA ALA A 22 2.46 -11.85 2.94
C ALA A 22 1.15 -11.22 2.45
N LEU A 23 1.09 -9.89 2.52
CA LEU A 23 0.10 -9.02 1.87
C LEU A 23 0.80 -8.20 0.79
N GLY A 24 0.10 -7.86 -0.28
CA GLY A 24 0.69 -7.08 -1.37
C GLY A 24 -0.31 -6.34 -2.24
N GLY A 25 0.23 -5.56 -3.17
CA GLY A 25 -0.56 -4.87 -4.18
C GLY A 25 0.28 -4.45 -5.38
N VAL A 26 -0.39 -4.19 -6.51
CA VAL A 26 0.16 -3.63 -7.74
C VAL A 26 -0.45 -2.26 -7.96
N ILE A 27 0.38 -1.28 -8.31
CA ILE A 27 -0.06 0.06 -8.70
C ILE A 27 0.26 0.24 -10.18
N ASP A 28 -0.78 0.45 -10.98
CA ASP A 28 -0.69 0.74 -12.41
C ASP A 28 -0.99 2.21 -12.68
N GLY A 29 -0.37 2.75 -13.74
CA GLY A 29 -0.56 4.14 -14.18
C GLY A 29 0.22 5.18 -13.36
N CYS A 30 1.21 4.75 -12.58
CA CYS A 30 2.14 5.67 -11.93
C CYS A 30 3.04 6.34 -12.99
N PRO A 31 3.09 7.68 -13.04
CA PRO A 31 3.97 8.37 -13.98
C PRO A 31 5.44 8.12 -13.65
N SER A 32 6.27 8.04 -14.68
CA SER A 32 7.72 7.85 -14.55
C SER A 32 8.40 9.09 -13.97
N GLY A 33 9.56 8.90 -13.32
CA GLY A 33 10.36 10.00 -12.77
C GLY A 33 10.00 10.39 -11.34
N ILE A 34 9.02 9.72 -10.72
CA ILE A 34 8.76 9.82 -9.29
C ILE A 34 9.80 8.97 -8.55
N THR A 35 10.49 9.59 -7.59
CA THR A 35 11.35 8.85 -6.65
C THR A 35 10.46 8.19 -5.60
N LEU A 36 10.59 6.87 -5.46
CA LEU A 36 9.91 6.12 -4.40
C LEU A 36 10.77 6.14 -3.15
N ASP A 37 10.32 6.90 -2.15
CA ASP A 37 10.92 6.91 -0.83
C ASP A 37 10.29 5.80 0.02
N LEU A 38 11.05 4.72 0.24
CA LEU A 38 10.60 3.57 1.01
C LEU A 38 10.49 3.88 2.51
N ASP A 39 11.29 4.80 3.02
CA ASP A 39 11.26 5.19 4.43
C ASP A 39 9.98 5.97 4.72
N GLU A 40 9.58 6.86 3.80
CA GLU A 40 8.33 7.60 3.91
C GLU A 40 7.11 6.68 3.80
N ILE A 41 7.13 5.69 2.88
CA ILE A 41 6.08 4.66 2.81
C ILE A 41 5.99 3.90 4.14
N GLN A 42 7.13 3.52 4.73
CA GLN A 42 7.16 2.81 5.99
C GLN A 42 6.66 3.69 7.16
N ASN A 43 6.95 5.00 7.16
CA ASN A 43 6.42 5.96 8.11
C ASN A 43 4.89 6.03 8.04
N GLU A 44 4.32 6.14 6.84
CA GLU A 44 2.86 6.14 6.64
C GLU A 44 2.20 4.83 7.08
N LEU A 45 2.86 3.68 6.85
CA LEU A 45 2.40 2.39 7.39
C LEU A 45 2.45 2.36 8.92
N ASN A 46 3.50 2.91 9.54
CA ASN A 46 3.65 2.96 10.99
C ASN A 46 2.63 3.90 11.65
N ARG A 47 2.21 4.98 10.98
CA ARG A 47 1.13 5.87 11.47
C ARG A 47 -0.22 5.15 11.59
N ARG A 48 -0.46 4.13 10.76
CA ARG A 48 -1.68 3.31 10.83
C ARG A 48 -1.71 2.33 11.99
N LYS A 49 -0.55 2.02 12.60
CA LYS A 49 -0.50 1.12 13.76
C LYS A 49 -1.16 1.82 14.97
N PRO A 50 -2.22 1.23 15.57
CA PRO A 50 -2.78 1.78 16.80
C PRO A 50 -1.75 1.70 17.93
N GLY A 51 -1.58 2.79 18.69
CA GLY A 51 -0.68 2.86 19.86
C GLY A 51 0.64 3.61 19.65
N ASN A 52 0.87 4.23 18.48
CA ASN A 52 2.12 4.93 18.14
C ASN A 52 2.12 6.42 18.53
N LEU A 53 1.67 6.76 19.75
CA LEU A 53 1.89 8.09 20.32
C LEU A 53 3.22 8.09 21.08
N PRO A 54 4.21 8.94 20.72
CA PRO A 54 5.27 9.26 21.67
C PRO A 54 4.63 10.08 22.81
N LEU A 55 4.79 9.63 24.05
CA LEU A 55 4.59 10.47 25.23
C LEU A 55 5.66 11.56 25.26
#